data_AF-A0A9W6FEJ7-F1
#
_entry.id   AF-A0A9W6FEJ7-F1
#
_cell.length_a   1.000
_cell.length_b   1.000
_cell.length_c   1.000
_cell.angle_alpha   90.00
_cell.angle_beta   90.00
_cell.angle_gamma   90.00
#
_symmetry.space_group_name_H-M   'P 1'
#
loop_
_entity.id
_entity.type
_entity.pdbx_description
1 polymer ?
#
loop_
_entity_poly.entity_id
_entity_poly.type
_entity_poly.pdbx_seq_one_letter_code
_entity_poly.pdbx_strand_id
1 'polypeptide(L)' 'MTNAYIYLDTYILQQDMRIRLPKAILSNMEVEKGKTQFDIFLDVTNNTILMKIHVDNERENPNAI' A
#
# COMPACT_ATOMS: atom_id res chain seq x y z
N MET A 1 7.39 6.62 -23.18
CA MET A 1 6.52 5.96 -22.21
C MET A 1 6.71 6.67 -20.88
N THR A 2 5.65 7.25 -20.34
CA THR A 2 5.68 8.04 -19.11
C THR A 2 5.95 7.11 -17.93
N ASN A 3 7.06 7.31 -17.23
CA ASN A 3 7.50 6.47 -16.11
C ASN A 3 6.33 6.24 -15.12
N ALA A 4 5.89 4.99 -14.99
CA ALA A 4 4.71 4.58 -14.22
C ALA A 4 4.93 4.56 -12.70
N TYR A 5 6.07 5.09 -12.23
CA TYR A 5 6.44 5.09 -10.82
C TYR A 5 7.06 6.42 -10.45
N ILE A 6 6.64 6.95 -9.30
CA ILE A 6 7.19 8.16 -8.71
C ILE A 6 8.04 7.71 -7.52
N TYR A 7 9.33 8.08 -7.52
CA TYR A 7 10.19 7.86 -6.36
C TYR A 7 9.66 8.68 -5.17
N LEU A 8 9.47 8.03 -4.03
CA LEU A 8 8.97 8.69 -2.82
C LEU A 8 10.08 8.92 -1.80
N ASP A 9 10.81 7.87 -1.42
CA ASP A 9 11.90 7.93 -0.44
C ASP A 9 12.68 6.60 -0.38
N THR A 10 13.80 6.57 0.35
CA THR A 10 14.58 5.35 0.66
C THR A 10 14.75 5.20 2.17
N TYR A 11 14.38 4.05 2.72
CA TYR A 11 14.53 3.73 4.14
C TYR A 11 15.30 2.43 4.37
N ILE A 12 16.04 2.36 5.48
CA ILE A 12 16.66 1.11 5.95
C ILE A 12 15.58 0.21 6.55
N LEU A 13 15.63 -1.08 6.22
CA LEU A 13 14.86 -2.12 6.91
C LEU A 13 15.37 -2.27 8.34
N GLN A 14 14.53 -1.94 9.32
CA GLN A 14 14.91 -2.01 10.73
C GLN A 14 15.07 -3.45 11.20
N GLN A 15 15.78 -3.66 12.32
CA GLN A 15 16.08 -4.98 12.88
C GLN A 15 14.84 -5.82 13.21
N ASP A 16 13.70 -5.17 13.48
CA ASP A 16 12.41 -5.82 13.72
C ASP A 16 11.52 -5.82 12.48
N MET A 17 12.12 -5.77 11.30
CA MET A 17 11.46 -5.89 9.98
C MET A 17 10.53 -4.72 9.63
N ARG A 18 10.60 -3.59 10.33
CA ARG A 18 9.80 -2.40 10.00
C ARG A 18 10.48 -1.54 8.95
N ILE A 19 9.65 -0.99 8.05
CA ILE A 19 10.00 0.13 7.18
C ILE A 19 9.09 1.31 7.49
N ARG A 20 9.61 2.53 7.37
CA ARG A 20 8.79 3.75 7.51
C ARG A 20 8.17 4.07 6.14
N LEU A 21 6.84 4.17 6.08
CA LEU A 21 6.18 4.63 4.87
C LEU A 21 6.43 6.14 4.65
N PRO A 22 6.73 6.59 3.41
CA PRO A 22 6.91 8.00 3.09
C PRO A 22 5.65 8.82 3.42
N LYS A 23 5.79 10.00 4.03
CA LYS A 23 4.62 10.85 4.38
C LYS A 23 3.76 11.23 3.18
N ALA A 24 4.35 11.27 1.98
CA ALA A 24 3.68 11.62 0.73
C ALA A 24 2.50 10.69 0.40
N ILE A 25 2.45 9.46 0.93
CA ILE A 25 1.32 8.55 0.65
C ILE A 25 0.00 9.04 1.27
N LEU A 26 0.07 9.84 2.34
CA LEU A 26 -1.13 10.32 3.05
C LEU A 26 -2.01 11.18 2.12
N SER A 27 -1.39 12.01 1.29
CA SER A 27 -2.11 12.88 0.34
C SER A 27 -2.29 12.24 -1.02
N ASN A 28 -1.31 11.46 -1.51
CA ASN A 28 -1.36 10.89 -2.86
C ASN A 28 -2.24 9.64 -2.98
N MET A 29 -2.52 8.96 -1.86
CA MET A 29 -3.28 7.71 -1.82
C MET A 29 -4.48 7.76 -0.86
N GLU A 30 -4.76 8.93 -0.25
CA GLU A 30 -5.88 9.14 0.68
C GLU A 30 -5.92 8.15 1.87
N VAL A 31 -4.74 7.76 2.38
CA VAL A 31 -4.64 6.79 3.47
C VAL A 31 -4.58 7.45 4.85
N GLU A 32 -5.18 6.80 5.84
CA GLU A 32 -5.24 7.28 7.22
C GLU A 32 -4.37 6.43 8.17
N LYS A 33 -3.54 7.10 8.96
CA LYS A 33 -2.65 6.45 9.94
C LYS A 33 -3.46 5.66 10.97
N GLY A 34 -3.09 4.40 11.17
CA GLY A 34 -3.74 3.52 12.15
C GLY A 34 -5.12 3.02 11.74
N LYS A 35 -5.61 3.33 10.52
CA LYS A 35 -6.87 2.81 9.99
C LYS A 35 -6.70 2.07 8.67
N THR A 36 -6.01 2.66 7.70
CA THR A 36 -5.85 2.03 6.39
C THR A 36 -4.96 0.79 6.50
N GLN A 37 -5.49 -0.34 6.03
CA GLN A 37 -4.76 -1.60 5.93
C GLN A 37 -4.14 -1.73 4.52
N PHE A 38 -3.03 -2.46 4.44
CA PHE A 38 -2.38 -2.75 3.17
C PHE A 38 -2.17 -4.25 3.00
N ASP A 39 -2.55 -4.76 1.84
CA ASP A 39 -2.16 -6.09 1.39
C ASP A 39 -0.73 -6.05 0.86
N ILE A 40 0.08 -7.02 1.30
CA ILE A 40 1.50 -7.12 0.96
C ILE A 40 1.71 -8.32 0.06
N PHE A 41 2.25 -8.10 -1.14
CA PHE A 41 2.58 -9.12 -2.11
C PHE A 41 4.06 -9.12 -2.42
N LEU A 42 4.62 -10.31 -2.66
CA LEU A 42 5.97 -10.48 -3.22
C LEU A 42 5.84 -10.73 -4.73
N ASP A 43 6.32 -9.80 -5.55
CA ASP A 43 6.54 -10.05 -6.96
C ASP A 43 7.91 -10.68 -7.16
N VAL A 44 7.90 -12.01 -7.30
CA VAL A 44 9.10 -12.82 -7.51
C VAL A 44 9.81 -12.52 -8.82
N THR A 45 9.12 -11.97 -9.82
CA THR A 45 9.70 -11.68 -11.14
C THR A 45 10.65 -10.50 -11.07
N ASN A 46 10.23 -9.45 -10.37
CA ASN A 46 10.98 -8.21 -10.24
C ASN A 46 11.74 -8.11 -8.91
N ASN A 47 11.58 -9.10 -8.02
CA ASN A 47 12.11 -9.10 -6.65
C ASN A 47 11.72 -7.82 -5.88
N THR A 48 10.42 -7.50 -5.92
CA THR A 48 9.86 -6.30 -5.27
C THR A 48 8.72 -6.66 -4.33
N ILE A 49 8.50 -5.82 -3.32
CA ILE A 49 7.31 -5.87 -2.48
C ILE A 49 6.30 -4.86 -3.03
N LEU A 50 5.08 -5.32 -3.28
CA LEU A 50 3.96 -4.47 -3.65
C LEU A 50 3.02 -4.34 -2.44
N MET A 51 2.68 -3.10 -2.10
CA MET A 51 1.68 -2.77 -1.08
C MET A 51 0.47 -2.17 -1.76
N LYS A 52 -0.71 -2.75 -1.55
CA LYS A 52 -1.99 -2.25 -2.07
C LYS A 52 -2.91 -1.88 -0.92
N ILE A 53 -3.70 -0.82 -1.05
CA ILE A 53 -4.75 -0.51 -0.06
C ILE A 53 -5.70 -1.70 -0.02
N HIS A 54 -5.93 -2.25 1.17
CA HIS A 54 -6.91 -3.31 1.36
C HIS A 54 -8.31 -2.75 1.11
N VAL A 55 -9.10 -3.47 0.32
CA VAL A 55 -10.51 -3.14 0.06
C VAL A 55 -11.34 -4.29 0.63
N ASP A 56 -12.09 -4.00 1.70
CA ASP A 56 -13.03 -4.95 2.27
C ASP A 56 -14.13 -5.23 1.23
N ASN A 57 -14.06 -6.38 0.57
CA ASN A 57 -15.06 -6.82 -0.39
C ASN A 57 -16.30 -7.41 0.30
N GLU A 58 -16.83 -6.72 1.32
CA GLU A 58 -18.07 -7.12 1.99
C GLU A 58 -18.97 -5.91 2.27
N ARG A 59 -19.64 -5.40 1.21
CA ARG A 59 -21.09 -5.06 1.17
C ARG A 59 -21.58 -4.94 -0.29
N GLU A 60 -21.50 -6.01 -1.08
CA GLU A 60 -22.62 -6.25 -2.00
C GLU A 60 -23.77 -6.74 -1.10
N ASN A 61 -24.67 -5.83 -0.75
CA ASN A 61 -25.84 -6.14 0.06
C ASN A 61 -26.84 -6.90 -0.83
N PRO A 62 -27.09 -8.21 -0.64
CA PRO A 62 -28.06 -8.94 -1.46
C PRO A 62 -29.52 -8.52 -1.21
N ASN A 63 -29.76 -7.60 -0.28
CA ASN A 63 -31.08 -7.07 0.09
C ASN A 63 -31.17 -5.54 -0.05
N ALA A 64 -30.67 -4.98 -1.16
CA ALA A 64 -31.13 -3.65 -1.58
C ALA A 64 -32.55 -3.82 -2.19
N ILE A 65 -33.55 -3.57 -1.35
CA ILE A 65 -34.98 -3.45 -1.72
C ILE A 65 -35.18 -2.15 -2.50
#